data_AF-A0A3E0WYR6-F1
#
_entry.id   AF-A0A3E0WYR6-F1
#
_cell.length_a   1.000
_cell.length_b   1.000
_cell.length_c   1.000
_cell.angle_alpha   90.00
_cell.angle_beta   90.00
_cell.angle_gamma   90.00
#
_symmetry.space_group_name_H-M   'P 1'
#
loop_
_entity.id
_entity.type
_entity.pdbx_description
1 polymer ?
#
loop_
_entity_poly.entity_id
_entity_poly.type
_entity_poly.pdbx_seq_one_letter_code
_entity_poly.pdbx_strand_id
1 'polypeptide(L)'
;MNRLKHHFTFDIKLLKGIYTLPFVGYIIALFLIFTSHLNSTDPYLPYIFLQGVAVPVSGLHIVFLYSYIYDEGSKEVLLPYYKNNLLYDLVRYSMLHGCILFLFTCLLIWLNGFGFFDAKIILHLLLLFVFYQVIGVTLLSLVESLELSIAIYATYTITEVVTKGTFLPWPHIFLFEEPIINIWLVLTFIFLILGLVLSIVQLIRSYK
;
A
#
# COMPACT_ATOMS: atom_id res chain seq x y z
N MET A 1 -30.67 5.35 1.83
CA MET A 1 -29.25 5.76 1.94
C MET A 1 -28.44 4.92 0.95
N ASN A 2 -27.60 5.52 0.09
CA ASN A 2 -26.82 4.78 -0.92
C ASN A 2 -25.94 3.71 -0.22
N ARG A 3 -25.94 2.46 -0.70
CA ARG A 3 -25.26 1.31 -0.05
C ARG A 3 -23.79 1.60 0.24
N LEU A 4 -23.11 2.26 -0.69
CA LEU A 4 -21.71 2.69 -0.54
C LEU A 4 -21.52 3.67 0.64
N LYS A 5 -22.39 4.68 0.76
CA LYS A 5 -22.36 5.67 1.85
C LYS A 5 -22.59 5.00 3.20
N HIS A 6 -23.47 4.01 3.26
CA HIS A 6 -23.72 3.26 4.48
C HIS A 6 -22.47 2.50 4.96
N HIS A 7 -21.81 1.76 4.06
CA HIS A 7 -20.59 1.01 4.40
C HIS A 7 -19.47 1.93 4.89
N PHE A 8 -19.18 3.05 4.22
CA PHE A 8 -18.18 3.99 4.72
C PHE A 8 -18.57 4.62 6.07
N THR A 9 -19.84 4.97 6.27
CA THR A 9 -20.30 5.53 7.55
C THR A 9 -20.18 4.52 8.68
N PHE A 10 -20.45 3.25 8.40
CA PHE A 10 -20.26 2.16 9.35
C PHE A 10 -18.79 2.01 9.73
N ASP A 11 -17.89 1.97 8.74
CA ASP A 11 -16.46 1.82 8.98
C ASP A 11 -15.87 2.98 9.78
N ILE A 12 -16.28 4.22 9.48
CA ILE A 12 -15.87 5.40 10.25
C ILE A 12 -16.29 5.27 11.72
N LYS A 13 -17.49 4.77 11.98
CA LYS A 13 -17.98 4.55 13.35
C LYS A 13 -17.25 3.40 14.05
N LEU A 14 -16.91 2.34 13.30
CA LEU A 14 -16.17 1.19 13.79
C LEU A 14 -14.73 1.58 14.15
N LEU A 15 -14.02 2.21 13.23
CA LEU A 15 -12.59 2.55 13.35
C LEU A 15 -12.33 3.82 14.16
N LYS A 16 -13.31 4.72 14.29
CA LYS A 16 -13.19 6.00 15.01
C LYS A 16 -11.93 6.76 14.57
N GLY A 17 -11.03 7.10 15.51
CA GLY A 17 -9.79 7.81 15.22
C GLY A 17 -8.84 7.05 14.30
N ILE A 18 -8.85 5.70 14.33
CA ILE A 18 -7.95 4.87 13.51
C ILE A 18 -8.27 5.05 12.01
N TYR A 19 -9.53 5.36 11.66
CA TYR A 19 -9.93 5.70 10.29
C TYR A 19 -9.14 6.90 9.73
N THR A 20 -8.67 7.80 10.60
CA THR A 20 -7.95 8.99 10.12
C THR A 20 -6.46 8.73 9.83
N LEU A 21 -5.91 7.62 10.32
CA LEU A 21 -4.47 7.36 10.31
C LEU A 21 -3.87 7.33 8.90
N PRO A 22 -4.50 6.69 7.89
CA PRO A 22 -3.95 6.72 6.53
C PRO A 22 -3.89 8.13 5.93
N PHE A 23 -4.82 9.01 6.29
CA PHE A 23 -4.79 10.40 5.82
C PHE A 23 -3.63 11.20 6.42
N VAL A 24 -3.27 10.93 7.67
CA VAL A 24 -2.06 11.50 8.29
C VAL A 24 -0.82 11.06 7.53
N GLY A 25 -0.73 9.78 7.15
CA GLY A 25 0.37 9.27 6.33
C GLY A 25 0.48 9.96 4.97
N TYR A 26 -0.65 10.29 4.32
CA TYR A 26 -0.64 11.09 3.09
C TYR A 26 -0.14 12.52 3.30
N ILE A 27 -0.51 13.17 4.40
CA ILE A 27 0.00 14.51 4.73
C ILE A 27 1.52 14.47 4.92
N ILE A 28 2.03 13.44 5.61
CA ILE A 28 3.47 13.23 5.77
C ILE A 28 4.14 13.00 4.40
N ALA A 29 3.58 12.14 3.55
CA ALA A 29 4.11 11.90 2.21
C ALA A 29 4.15 13.19 1.37
N LEU A 30 3.10 14.01 1.43
CA LEU A 30 3.03 15.30 0.75
C LEU A 30 4.14 16.24 1.22
N PHE A 31 4.34 16.35 2.53
CA PHE A 31 5.41 17.15 3.11
C PHE A 31 6.79 16.69 2.66
N LEU A 32 7.03 15.37 2.67
CA LEU A 32 8.31 14.78 2.23
C LEU A 32 8.56 14.98 0.72
N ILE A 33 7.52 14.88 -0.11
CA ILE A 33 7.60 15.14 -1.55
C ILE A 33 7.99 16.60 -1.83
N PHE A 34 7.32 17.55 -1.19
CA PHE A 34 7.65 18.97 -1.39
C PHE A 34 9.05 19.32 -0.87
N THR A 35 9.38 18.89 0.35
CA THR A 35 10.69 19.18 0.94
C THR A 35 11.83 18.54 0.16
N SER A 36 11.63 17.33 -0.38
CA SER A 36 12.64 16.67 -1.19
C SER A 36 12.84 17.34 -2.55
N HIS A 37 11.76 17.76 -3.22
CA HIS A 37 11.84 18.52 -4.46
C HIS A 37 12.53 19.88 -4.29
N LEU A 38 12.30 20.57 -3.16
CA LEU A 38 12.94 21.87 -2.89
C LEU A 38 14.43 21.76 -2.57
N ASN A 39 14.87 20.64 -2.00
CA ASN A 39 16.24 20.46 -1.49
C ASN A 39 17.14 19.60 -2.39
N SER A 40 16.59 18.97 -3.43
CA SER A 40 17.33 18.07 -4.31
C SER A 40 16.93 18.28 -5.77
N THR A 41 17.91 18.15 -6.67
CA THR A 41 17.67 18.15 -8.12
C THR A 41 17.32 16.76 -8.67
N ASP A 42 17.37 15.71 -7.83
CA ASP A 42 17.05 14.35 -8.24
C ASP A 42 15.51 14.17 -8.35
N PRO A 43 14.97 13.95 -9.57
CA PRO A 43 13.53 13.81 -9.78
C PRO A 43 12.95 12.52 -9.17
N TYR A 44 13.78 11.53 -8.84
CA TYR A 44 13.35 10.27 -8.23
C TYR A 44 13.16 10.37 -6.73
N LEU A 45 13.79 11.33 -6.05
CA LEU A 45 13.65 11.48 -4.61
C LEU A 45 12.20 11.77 -4.16
N PRO A 46 11.44 12.67 -4.81
CA PRO A 46 9.99 12.79 -4.58
C PRO A 46 9.23 11.48 -4.82
N TYR A 47 9.59 10.72 -5.86
CA TYR A 47 8.94 9.46 -6.18
C TYR A 47 9.21 8.36 -5.14
N ILE A 48 10.40 8.35 -4.54
CA ILE A 48 10.74 7.46 -3.41
C ILE A 48 9.75 7.64 -2.25
N PHE A 49 9.34 8.88 -1.94
CA PHE A 49 8.36 9.14 -0.89
C PHE A 49 6.92 8.78 -1.31
N LEU A 50 6.58 8.90 -2.60
CA LEU A 50 5.31 8.37 -3.11
C LEU A 50 5.24 6.85 -2.90
N GLN A 51 6.21 6.10 -3.42
CA GLN A 51 6.20 4.63 -3.33
C GLN A 51 6.50 4.11 -1.91
N GLY A 52 7.25 4.86 -1.10
CA GLY A 52 7.70 4.45 0.23
C GLY A 52 6.82 4.91 1.38
N VAL A 53 5.90 5.85 1.15
CA VAL A 53 4.98 6.34 2.18
C VAL A 53 3.54 6.32 1.68
N ALA A 54 3.22 7.07 0.63
CA ALA A 54 1.83 7.22 0.20
C ALA A 54 1.22 5.89 -0.31
N VAL A 55 1.97 5.10 -1.07
CA VAL A 55 1.49 3.81 -1.57
C VAL A 55 1.29 2.80 -0.43
N PRO A 56 2.26 2.55 0.47
CA PRO A 56 2.07 1.65 1.62
C PRO A 56 0.93 2.10 2.53
N VAL A 57 0.77 3.40 2.76
CA VAL A 57 -0.32 3.90 3.62
C VAL A 57 -1.71 3.58 3.03
N SER A 58 -1.83 3.43 1.71
CA SER A 58 -3.09 3.11 1.04
C SER A 58 -3.70 1.76 1.47
N GLY A 59 -2.88 0.79 1.86
CA GLY A 59 -3.34 -0.54 2.27
C GLY A 59 -3.89 -0.59 3.69
N LEU A 60 -3.49 0.37 4.54
CA LEU A 60 -3.72 0.29 5.98
C LEU A 60 -5.20 0.37 6.38
N HIS A 61 -6.04 1.06 5.61
CA HIS A 61 -7.47 1.09 5.92
C HIS A 61 -8.10 -0.30 5.96
N ILE A 62 -7.75 -1.16 5.00
CA ILE A 62 -8.28 -2.52 4.94
C ILE A 62 -7.69 -3.37 6.06
N VAL A 63 -6.40 -3.17 6.38
CA VAL A 63 -5.76 -3.83 7.53
C VAL A 63 -6.50 -3.52 8.82
N PHE A 64 -6.79 -2.25 9.10
CA PHE A 64 -7.53 -1.85 10.29
C PHE A 64 -8.97 -2.37 10.29
N LEU A 65 -9.63 -2.38 9.13
CA LEU A 65 -10.99 -2.89 9.03
C LEU A 65 -11.06 -4.40 9.35
N TYR A 66 -10.08 -5.17 8.88
CA TYR A 66 -10.04 -6.62 9.04
C TYR A 66 -9.37 -7.06 10.34
N SER A 67 -8.68 -6.16 11.07
CA SER A 67 -8.02 -6.50 12.34
C SER A 67 -8.99 -7.06 13.37
N TYR A 68 -10.22 -6.54 13.40
CA TYR A 68 -11.28 -6.99 14.31
C TYR A 68 -11.64 -8.47 14.17
N ILE A 69 -11.38 -9.10 13.01
CA ILE A 69 -11.59 -10.54 12.82
C ILE A 69 -10.59 -11.36 13.65
N TYR A 70 -9.41 -10.81 13.90
CA TYR A 70 -8.31 -11.48 14.59
C TYR A 70 -8.16 -11.02 16.04
N ASP A 71 -9.07 -10.17 16.53
CA ASP A 71 -9.19 -9.88 17.95
C ASP A 71 -9.67 -11.12 18.71
N GLU A 72 -9.23 -11.25 19.97
CA GLU A 72 -9.39 -12.44 20.80
C GLU A 72 -10.78 -13.08 20.72
N GLY A 73 -10.86 -14.27 20.13
CA GLY A 73 -12.07 -15.09 20.04
C GLY A 73 -13.15 -14.60 19.05
N SER A 74 -12.91 -13.54 18.29
CA SER A 74 -13.92 -12.98 17.36
C SER A 74 -13.95 -13.70 16.00
N LYS A 75 -12.84 -14.35 15.62
CA LYS A 75 -12.63 -14.93 14.29
C LYS A 75 -13.73 -15.89 13.85
N GLU A 76 -14.13 -16.81 14.72
CA GLU A 76 -15.15 -17.81 14.40
C GLU A 76 -16.51 -17.18 14.08
N VAL A 77 -16.81 -16.05 14.72
CA VAL A 77 -18.08 -15.33 14.57
C VAL A 77 -18.03 -14.37 13.39
N LEU A 78 -16.94 -13.63 13.20
CA LEU A 78 -16.85 -12.54 12.22
C LEU A 78 -16.40 -12.99 10.83
N LEU A 79 -15.52 -14.00 10.73
CA LEU A 79 -14.96 -14.45 9.46
C LEU A 79 -16.04 -14.81 8.40
N PRO A 80 -17.17 -15.48 8.75
CA PRO A 80 -18.23 -15.77 7.78
C PRO A 80 -18.88 -14.53 7.15
N TYR A 81 -18.93 -13.40 7.87
CA TYR A 81 -19.51 -12.16 7.37
C TYR A 81 -18.53 -11.35 6.53
N TYR A 82 -17.26 -11.34 6.92
CA TYR A 82 -16.22 -10.59 6.22
C TYR A 82 -15.74 -11.29 4.94
N LYS A 83 -15.69 -12.62 4.91
CA LYS A 83 -15.23 -13.37 3.71
C LYS A 83 -16.02 -13.06 2.44
N ASN A 84 -17.32 -12.80 2.58
CA ASN A 84 -18.19 -12.48 1.45
C ASN A 84 -18.04 -11.02 0.96
N ASN A 85 -17.43 -10.16 1.77
CA ASN A 85 -17.28 -8.73 1.49
C ASN A 85 -15.84 -8.32 1.16
N LEU A 86 -14.84 -9.20 1.35
CA LEU A 86 -13.43 -8.91 1.11
C LEU A 86 -13.14 -8.28 -0.25
N LEU A 87 -13.69 -8.85 -1.33
CA LEU A 87 -13.49 -8.29 -2.67
C LEU A 87 -14.14 -6.92 -2.81
N TYR A 88 -15.33 -6.73 -2.25
CA TYR A 88 -16.03 -5.44 -2.29
C TYR A 88 -15.27 -4.37 -1.48
N ASP A 89 -14.72 -4.75 -0.33
CA ASP A 89 -13.90 -3.90 0.52
C ASP A 89 -12.59 -3.50 -0.15
N LEU A 90 -11.90 -4.46 -0.77
CA LEU A 90 -10.72 -4.21 -1.60
C LEU A 90 -11.02 -3.20 -2.70
N VAL A 91 -12.11 -3.38 -3.45
CA VAL A 91 -12.47 -2.48 -4.54
C VAL A 91 -12.80 -1.07 -4.03
N ARG A 92 -13.64 -0.93 -2.99
CA ARG A 92 -14.05 0.41 -2.51
C ARG A 92 -12.89 1.21 -1.91
N TYR A 93 -12.00 0.56 -1.17
CA TYR A 93 -10.82 1.23 -0.61
C TYR A 93 -9.76 1.47 -1.70
N SER A 94 -9.62 0.55 -2.67
CA SER A 94 -8.77 0.79 -3.84
C SER A 94 -9.26 2.01 -4.66
N MET A 95 -10.57 2.22 -4.79
CA MET A 95 -11.11 3.42 -5.44
C MET A 95 -10.77 4.69 -4.65
N LEU A 96 -11.02 4.70 -3.33
CA LEU A 96 -10.72 5.84 -2.47
C LEU A 96 -9.24 6.22 -2.54
N HIS A 97 -8.36 5.24 -2.32
CA HIS A 97 -6.92 5.46 -2.31
C HIS A 97 -6.32 5.66 -3.70
N GLY A 98 -6.91 5.03 -4.72
CA GLY A 98 -6.55 5.25 -6.12
C GLY A 98 -6.80 6.69 -6.55
N CYS A 99 -7.91 7.31 -6.12
CA CYS A 99 -8.14 8.74 -6.34
C CYS A 99 -7.07 9.62 -5.67
N ILE A 100 -6.66 9.29 -4.43
CA ILE A 100 -5.62 10.05 -3.73
C ILE A 100 -4.27 9.88 -4.42
N LEU A 101 -3.89 8.64 -4.77
CA LEU A 101 -2.62 8.38 -5.49
C LEU A 101 -2.60 9.00 -6.88
N PHE A 102 -3.75 9.06 -7.57
CA PHE A 102 -3.85 9.81 -8.82
C PHE A 102 -3.50 11.29 -8.63
N LEU A 103 -3.94 11.93 -7.53
CA LEU A 103 -3.54 13.30 -7.21
C LEU A 103 -2.03 13.42 -6.95
N PHE A 104 -1.42 12.43 -6.27
CA PHE A 104 0.04 12.39 -6.11
C PHE A 104 0.78 12.24 -7.45
N THR A 105 0.26 11.42 -8.37
CA THR A 105 0.81 11.28 -9.72
C THR A 105 0.72 12.60 -10.47
N CYS A 106 -0.44 13.29 -10.44
CA CYS A 106 -0.58 14.63 -11.02
C CYS A 106 0.39 15.64 -10.40
N LEU A 107 0.59 15.59 -9.08
CA LEU A 107 1.56 16.43 -8.38
C LEU A 107 2.99 16.17 -8.89
N LEU A 108 3.41 14.91 -8.99
CA LEU A 108 4.75 14.58 -9.48
C LEU A 108 4.94 14.94 -10.97
N ILE A 109 3.90 14.82 -11.80
CA ILE A 109 3.93 15.32 -13.19
C ILE A 109 4.12 16.84 -13.21
N TRP A 110 3.46 17.57 -12.31
CA TRP A 110 3.62 19.02 -12.22
C TRP A 110 5.04 19.42 -11.78
N LEU A 111 5.65 18.67 -10.87
CA LEU A 111 7.00 18.93 -10.37
C LEU A 111 8.12 18.52 -11.34
N ASN A 112 8.00 17.34 -11.97
CA ASN A 112 9.08 16.71 -12.77
C ASN A 112 8.81 16.72 -14.28
N GLY A 113 7.63 17.15 -14.72
CA GLY A 113 7.18 17.11 -16.11
C GLY A 113 6.58 15.77 -16.55
N PHE A 114 5.87 15.78 -17.67
CA PHE A 114 5.19 14.60 -18.22
C PHE A 114 6.14 13.46 -18.61
N GLY A 115 7.38 13.77 -18.98
CA GLY A 115 8.38 12.78 -19.37
C GLY A 115 8.85 11.88 -18.23
N PHE A 116 8.62 12.26 -16.97
CA PHE A 116 8.98 11.45 -15.81
C PHE A 116 8.20 10.14 -15.75
N PHE A 117 6.89 10.18 -15.98
CA PHE A 117 6.04 8.98 -15.94
C PHE A 117 6.08 8.21 -17.26
N ASP A 118 7.12 7.42 -17.43
CA ASP A 118 7.16 6.43 -18.50
C ASP A 118 6.32 5.18 -18.19
N ALA A 119 6.20 4.29 -19.17
CA ALA A 119 5.42 3.06 -19.02
C ALA A 119 5.91 2.15 -17.87
N LYS A 120 7.21 2.18 -17.54
CA LYS A 120 7.81 1.33 -16.49
C LYS A 120 7.41 1.86 -15.11
N ILE A 121 7.51 3.17 -14.90
CA ILE A 121 7.08 3.81 -13.63
C ILE A 121 5.58 3.64 -13.42
N ILE A 122 4.76 3.85 -14.47
CA ILE A 122 3.30 3.68 -14.38
C ILE A 122 2.96 2.23 -14.01
N LEU A 123 3.52 1.25 -14.72
CA LEU A 123 3.26 -0.16 -14.45
C LEU A 123 3.70 -0.56 -13.03
N HIS A 124 4.89 -0.12 -12.63
CA HIS A 124 5.40 -0.35 -11.28
C HIS A 124 4.47 0.24 -10.22
N LEU A 125 4.07 1.50 -10.34
CA LEU A 125 3.19 2.17 -9.39
C LEU A 125 1.84 1.45 -9.26
N LEU A 126 1.27 0.99 -10.37
CA LEU A 126 0.02 0.22 -10.36
C LEU A 126 0.18 -1.12 -9.64
N LEU A 127 1.22 -1.89 -9.97
CA LEU A 127 1.49 -3.18 -9.33
C LEU A 127 1.78 -3.02 -7.83
N LEU A 128 2.58 -2.03 -7.47
CA LEU A 128 2.92 -1.73 -6.09
C LEU A 128 1.68 -1.29 -5.29
N PHE A 129 0.82 -0.47 -5.90
CA PHE A 129 -0.45 -0.09 -5.29
C PHE A 129 -1.32 -1.31 -5.01
N VAL A 130 -1.55 -2.16 -6.01
CA VAL A 130 -2.33 -3.39 -5.82
C VAL A 130 -1.66 -4.25 -4.75
N PHE A 131 -0.33 -4.42 -4.79
CA PHE A 131 0.42 -5.21 -3.80
C PHE A 131 0.14 -4.74 -2.38
N TYR A 132 0.23 -3.44 -2.11
CA TYR A 132 -0.03 -2.91 -0.79
C TYR A 132 -1.50 -2.96 -0.36
N GLN A 133 -2.46 -2.96 -1.30
CA GLN A 133 -3.87 -3.23 -0.98
C GLN A 133 -4.09 -4.65 -0.45
N VAL A 134 -3.28 -5.64 -0.89
CA VAL A 134 -3.46 -7.05 -0.53
C VAL A 134 -2.56 -7.50 0.60
N ILE A 135 -1.26 -7.15 0.55
CA ILE A 135 -0.22 -7.71 1.43
C ILE A 135 -0.49 -7.45 2.92
N GLY A 136 -1.06 -6.29 3.27
CA GLY A 136 -1.36 -5.97 4.66
C GLY A 136 -2.40 -6.93 5.26
N VAL A 137 -3.45 -7.24 4.51
CA VAL A 137 -4.49 -8.20 4.93
C VAL A 137 -3.95 -9.63 4.92
N THR A 138 -3.06 -9.95 3.98
CA THR A 138 -2.35 -11.23 3.94
C THR A 138 -1.48 -11.43 5.18
N LEU A 139 -0.69 -10.43 5.57
CA LEU A 139 0.13 -10.48 6.78
C LEU A 139 -0.76 -10.65 8.02
N LEU A 140 -1.84 -9.88 8.10
CA LEU A 140 -2.82 -10.00 9.16
C LEU A 140 -3.43 -11.41 9.23
N SER A 141 -3.73 -12.05 8.10
CA SER A 141 -4.29 -13.40 8.08
C SER A 141 -3.29 -14.51 8.38
N LEU A 142 -1.99 -14.24 8.23
CA LEU A 142 -0.91 -15.17 8.56
C LEU A 142 -0.51 -15.09 10.02
N VAL A 143 -0.46 -13.87 10.55
CA VAL A 143 0.10 -13.56 11.86
C VAL A 143 -0.98 -13.50 12.93
N GLU A 144 -2.21 -13.15 12.55
CA GLU A 144 -3.37 -13.01 13.44
C GLU A 144 -3.14 -11.99 14.56
N SER A 145 -2.28 -10.99 14.32
CA SER A 145 -2.07 -9.84 15.19
C SER A 145 -1.87 -8.59 14.34
N LEU A 146 -2.60 -7.53 14.69
CA LEU A 146 -2.49 -6.22 14.05
C LEU A 146 -1.10 -5.62 14.27
N GLU A 147 -0.61 -5.66 15.50
CA GLU A 147 0.65 -5.07 15.92
C GLU A 147 1.82 -5.69 15.16
N LEU A 148 1.89 -7.03 15.12
CA LEU A 148 2.98 -7.73 14.46
C LEU A 148 2.88 -7.59 12.93
N SER A 149 1.68 -7.54 12.37
CA SER A 149 1.47 -7.32 10.94
C SER A 149 1.92 -5.93 10.50
N ILE A 150 1.56 -4.88 11.25
CA ILE A 150 2.02 -3.52 11.00
C ILE A 150 3.53 -3.41 11.21
N ALA A 151 4.09 -4.08 12.22
CA ALA A 151 5.52 -4.07 12.46
C ALA A 151 6.32 -4.67 11.30
N ILE A 152 5.91 -5.83 10.77
CA ILE A 152 6.55 -6.46 9.60
C ILE A 152 6.41 -5.56 8.37
N TYR A 153 5.20 -5.07 8.11
CA TYR A 153 4.88 -4.19 6.99
C TYR A 153 5.75 -2.92 7.01
N ALA A 154 5.77 -2.21 8.14
CA ALA A 154 6.53 -0.99 8.32
C ALA A 154 8.04 -1.24 8.30
N THR A 155 8.52 -2.32 8.94
CA THR A 155 9.95 -2.64 8.95
C THR A 155 10.46 -2.86 7.54
N TYR A 156 9.75 -3.64 6.72
CA TYR A 156 10.13 -3.85 5.33
C TYR A 156 10.15 -2.53 4.56
N THR A 157 9.04 -1.78 4.56
CA THR A 157 8.91 -0.51 3.82
C THR A 157 9.97 0.52 4.24
N ILE A 158 10.13 0.76 5.55
CA ILE A 158 11.08 1.76 6.06
C ILE A 158 12.51 1.35 5.75
N THR A 159 12.84 0.07 5.94
CA THR A 159 14.20 -0.39 5.67
C THR A 159 14.52 -0.25 4.20
N GLU A 160 13.60 -0.61 3.30
CA GLU A 160 13.81 -0.47 1.86
C GLU A 160 14.05 1.00 1.46
N VAL A 161 13.27 1.94 2.02
CA VAL A 161 13.44 3.38 1.79
C VAL A 161 14.77 3.90 2.35
N VAL A 162 15.12 3.53 3.58
CA VAL A 162 16.34 4.00 4.26
C VAL A 162 17.59 3.45 3.58
N THR A 163 17.58 2.18 3.17
CA THR A 163 18.72 1.56 2.51
C THR A 163 18.74 1.82 1.00
N LYS A 164 17.69 2.44 0.44
CA LYS A 164 17.51 2.60 -1.02
C LYS A 164 17.67 1.29 -1.78
N GLY A 165 17.17 0.19 -1.20
CA GLY A 165 17.31 -1.15 -1.78
C GLY A 165 18.75 -1.69 -1.81
N THR A 166 19.67 -1.07 -1.08
CA THR A 166 21.04 -1.59 -0.90
C THR A 166 21.15 -2.35 0.42
N PHE A 167 22.24 -3.10 0.61
CA PHE A 167 22.62 -3.84 1.83
C PHE A 167 21.88 -5.15 2.18
N LEU A 168 20.58 -5.28 1.89
CA LEU A 168 19.81 -6.46 2.31
C LEU A 168 19.51 -7.40 1.14
N PRO A 169 19.84 -8.71 1.25
CA PRO A 169 19.65 -9.68 0.17
C PRO A 169 18.22 -10.21 0.12
N TRP A 170 17.23 -9.30 0.09
CA TRP A 170 15.82 -9.64 0.09
C TRP A 170 15.13 -9.18 -1.20
N PRO A 171 13.86 -9.58 -1.43
CA PRO A 171 13.10 -9.04 -2.55
C PRO A 171 12.97 -7.52 -2.46
N HIS A 172 13.46 -6.82 -3.48
CA HIS A 172 13.28 -5.37 -3.63
C HIS A 172 12.09 -5.11 -4.55
N ILE A 173 11.16 -4.26 -4.12
CA ILE A 173 9.94 -3.93 -4.85
C ILE A 173 9.83 -2.43 -5.17
N PHE A 174 10.81 -1.61 -4.75
CA PHE A 174 10.87 -0.17 -5.01
C PHE A 174 11.90 0.21 -6.07
N LEU A 175 11.66 1.34 -6.74
CA LEU A 175 12.58 1.93 -7.71
C LEU A 175 13.24 3.19 -7.13
N PHE A 176 14.55 3.15 -6.91
CA PHE A 176 15.30 4.28 -6.32
C PHE A 176 16.00 5.16 -7.35
N GLU A 177 16.07 4.70 -8.59
CA GLU A 177 16.79 5.33 -9.70
C GLU A 177 15.97 5.20 -10.99
N GLU A 178 16.46 5.79 -12.07
CA GLU A 178 15.87 5.66 -13.40
C GLU A 178 15.72 4.18 -13.80
N PRO A 179 14.52 3.73 -14.21
CA PRO A 179 14.25 2.33 -14.51
C PRO A 179 14.85 1.90 -15.86
N ILE A 180 16.17 1.78 -15.95
CA ILE A 180 16.85 1.22 -17.12
C ILE A 180 16.61 -0.30 -17.13
N ILE A 181 16.36 -0.88 -18.31
CA ILE A 181 16.15 -2.32 -18.44
C ILE A 181 17.43 -3.06 -18.05
N ASN A 182 17.44 -3.60 -16.83
CA ASN A 182 18.53 -4.36 -16.25
C ASN A 182 17.95 -5.51 -15.39
N ILE A 183 18.82 -6.37 -14.86
CA ILE A 183 18.40 -7.51 -14.05
C ILE A 183 17.63 -7.09 -12.79
N TRP A 184 18.00 -5.96 -12.17
CA TRP A 184 17.37 -5.46 -10.94
C TRP A 184 15.94 -5.01 -11.17
N LEU A 185 15.68 -4.29 -12.27
CA LEU A 185 14.34 -3.90 -12.67
C LEU A 185 13.46 -5.14 -12.92
N VAL A 186 14.00 -6.12 -13.66
CA VAL A 186 13.28 -7.38 -13.94
C VAL A 186 12.94 -8.12 -12.64
N LEU A 187 13.90 -8.24 -11.71
CA LEU A 187 13.68 -8.85 -10.41
C LEU A 187 12.62 -8.11 -9.59
N THR A 188 12.62 -6.78 -9.63
CA THR A 188 11.61 -5.94 -8.95
C THR A 188 10.20 -6.32 -9.39
N PHE A 189 9.98 -6.41 -10.70
CA PHE A 189 8.68 -6.83 -11.25
C PHE A 189 8.35 -8.30 -10.93
N ILE A 190 9.33 -9.20 -11.00
CA ILE A 190 9.13 -10.61 -10.62
C ILE A 190 8.70 -10.72 -9.16
N PHE A 191 9.37 -10.02 -8.25
CA PHE A 191 9.04 -10.04 -6.82
C PHE A 191 7.67 -9.44 -6.52
N LEU A 192 7.30 -8.34 -7.19
CA LEU A 192 5.94 -7.78 -7.09
C LEU A 192 4.87 -8.77 -7.54
N ILE A 193 5.06 -9.42 -8.70
CA ILE A 193 4.09 -10.38 -9.25
C ILE A 193 4.01 -11.62 -8.36
N LEU A 194 5.14 -12.18 -7.94
CA LEU A 194 5.17 -13.34 -7.03
C LEU A 194 4.54 -13.00 -5.68
N GLY A 195 4.86 -11.85 -5.10
CA GLY A 195 4.29 -11.37 -3.85
C GLY A 195 2.77 -11.22 -3.94
N LEU A 196 2.26 -10.65 -5.05
CA LEU A 196 0.83 -10.57 -5.33
C LEU A 196 0.17 -11.94 -5.42
N VAL A 197 0.74 -12.86 -6.20
CA VAL A 197 0.19 -14.22 -6.38
C VAL A 197 0.14 -14.95 -5.03
N LEU A 198 1.24 -14.91 -4.26
CA LEU A 198 1.31 -15.54 -2.94
C LEU A 198 0.30 -14.92 -1.97
N SER A 199 0.14 -13.60 -2.00
CA SER A 199 -0.83 -12.88 -1.17
C SER A 199 -2.27 -13.30 -1.48
N ILE A 200 -2.62 -13.36 -2.77
CA ILE A 200 -3.95 -13.80 -3.23
C ILE A 200 -4.20 -15.25 -2.84
N VAL A 201 -3.24 -16.16 -3.06
CA VAL A 201 -3.38 -17.58 -2.68
C VAL A 201 -3.61 -17.72 -1.17
N GLN A 202 -2.86 -16.98 -0.36
CA GLN A 202 -3.02 -17.00 1.09
C GLN A 202 -4.39 -16.45 1.52
N LEU A 203 -4.85 -15.34 0.95
CA LEU A 203 -6.20 -14.82 1.25
C LEU A 203 -7.29 -15.82 0.85
N ILE A 204 -7.17 -16.46 -0.32
CA ILE A 204 -8.11 -17.52 -0.73
C ILE A 204 -8.10 -18.66 0.28
N ARG A 205 -6.94 -19.04 0.83
CA ARG A 205 -6.84 -20.09 1.85
C ARG A 205 -7.45 -19.66 3.19
N SER A 206 -7.22 -18.41 3.61
CA SER A 206 -7.71 -17.88 4.90
C SER A 206 -9.21 -17.59 4.91
N TYR A 207 -9.80 -17.25 3.77
CA TYR A 207 -11.19 -16.79 3.65
C TYR A 207 -12.12 -17.74 2.87
N LYS A 208 -11.68 -18.94 2.49
CA LYS A 208 -12.56 -20.03 2.02
C LYS A 208 -13.28 -20.66 3.21
#